data_AF-A0A5K1FTG9-F1
#
_entry.id   AF-A0A5K1FTG9-F1
#
_cell.length_a   1.000
_cell.length_b   1.000
_cell.length_c   1.000
_cell.angle_alpha   90.00
_cell.angle_beta   90.00
_cell.angle_gamma   90.00
#
_symmetry.space_group_name_H-M   'P 1'
#
loop_
_entity.id
_entity.type
_entity.pdbx_description
1 polymer ?
#
loop_
_entity_poly.entity_id
_entity_poly.type
_entity_poly.pdbx_seq_one_letter_code
_entity_poly.pdbx_strand_id
1 'polypeptide(L)'
;IPSPEGRRSMMKLSQRMINNFCSSISASSSHRWTTLSGVNDDGVRVTTHKSIDPGQPNGVVLSAATSLWLPVSAQTVFNFFRDERTRAQ
;
A
#
# COMPACT_ATOMS: atom_id res chain seq x y z
N ILE A 1 9.13 -22.75 -3.86
CA ILE A 1 9.99 -22.28 -4.98
C ILE A 1 11.44 -22.58 -4.60
N PRO A 2 11.97 -23.79 -4.88
CA PRO A 2 13.21 -24.23 -4.27
C PRO A 2 14.49 -23.91 -5.07
N SER A 3 14.40 -23.38 -6.31
CA SER A 3 15.61 -23.00 -7.05
C SER A 3 16.18 -21.67 -6.54
N PRO A 4 17.52 -21.51 -6.50
CA PRO A 4 18.17 -20.24 -6.18
C PRO A 4 17.67 -19.06 -7.04
N GLU A 5 17.43 -19.31 -8.33
CA GLU A 5 16.91 -18.34 -9.29
C GLU A 5 15.48 -17.93 -8.94
N GLY A 6 14.62 -18.89 -8.59
CA GLY A 6 13.25 -18.62 -8.18
C GLY A 6 13.19 -17.78 -6.91
N ARG A 7 14.03 -18.08 -5.91
CA ARG A 7 14.18 -17.25 -4.70
C ARG A 7 14.62 -15.82 -5.05
N ARG A 8 15.61 -15.67 -5.93
CA ARG A 8 16.10 -14.36 -6.37
C ARG A 8 15.02 -13.54 -7.07
N SER A 9 14.25 -14.17 -7.95
CA SER A 9 13.14 -13.53 -8.66
C SER A 9 12.04 -13.09 -7.69
N MET A 10 11.70 -13.92 -6.71
CA MET A 10 10.72 -13.56 -5.68
C MET A 10 11.19 -12.39 -4.81
N MET A 11 12.46 -12.36 -4.41
CA MET A 11 13.01 -11.24 -3.63
C MET A 11 13.02 -9.93 -4.44
N LYS A 12 13.32 -9.99 -5.75
CA LYS A 12 13.22 -8.81 -6.63
C LYS A 12 11.77 -8.34 -6.75
N LEU A 13 10.81 -9.27 -6.82
CA LEU A 13 9.39 -8.93 -6.87
C LEU A 13 8.92 -8.27 -5.57
N SER A 14 9.22 -8.85 -4.41
CA SER A 14 8.83 -8.28 -3.11
C SER A 14 9.44 -6.90 -2.88
N GLN A 15 10.71 -6.69 -3.26
CA GLN A 15 11.34 -5.37 -3.17
C GLN A 15 10.59 -4.33 -4.00
N ARG A 16 10.19 -4.66 -5.23
CA ARG A 16 9.41 -3.74 -6.07
C ARG A 16 8.04 -3.44 -5.47
N MET A 17 7.37 -4.44 -4.91
CA MET A 17 6.06 -4.24 -4.27
C MET A 17 6.17 -3.26 -3.09
N ILE A 18 7.17 -3.42 -2.23
CA ILE A 18 7.40 -2.52 -1.09
C ILE A 18 7.74 -1.11 -1.57
N ASN A 19 8.62 -0.98 -2.57
CA ASN A 19 8.99 0.32 -3.12
C ASN A 19 7.77 1.05 -3.69
N ASN A 20 6.93 0.37 -4.47
CA ASN A 20 5.73 0.96 -5.05
C ASN A 20 4.72 1.39 -3.99
N PHE A 21 4.52 0.55 -2.97
CA PHE A 21 3.65 0.87 -1.84
C PHE A 21 4.14 2.13 -1.11
N CYS A 22 5.41 2.15 -0.71
CA CYS A 22 6.01 3.30 -0.02
C CYS A 22 5.95 4.57 -0.87
N SER A 23 6.22 4.49 -2.17
CA SER A 23 6.11 5.63 -3.08
C SER A 23 4.68 6.17 -3.20
N SER A 24 3.67 5.28 -3.19
CA SER A 24 2.26 5.68 -3.23
C SER A 24 1.85 6.40 -1.94
N ILE A 25 2.18 5.85 -0.77
CA ILE A 25 1.76 6.42 0.54
C ILE A 25 2.60 7.61 1.02
N SER A 26 3.80 7.80 0.46
CA SER A 26 4.67 8.90 0.86
C SER A 26 4.12 10.24 0.37
N ALA A 27 4.06 11.23 1.26
CA ALA A 27 3.75 12.60 0.91
C ALA A 27 5.00 13.32 0.38
N SER A 28 5.50 12.92 -0.79
CA SER A 28 6.49 13.74 -1.51
C SER A 28 5.81 14.94 -2.16
N SER A 29 6.55 16.02 -2.41
CA SER A 29 6.05 17.23 -3.08
C SER A 29 5.41 16.97 -4.45
N SER A 30 5.72 15.84 -5.09
CA SER A 30 5.15 15.36 -6.34
C SER A 30 3.84 14.55 -6.19
N HIS A 31 3.53 14.00 -5.02
CA HIS A 31 2.34 13.17 -4.76
C HIS A 31 1.42 13.85 -3.74
N ARG A 32 0.70 14.87 -4.20
CA ARG A 32 -0.28 15.57 -3.35
C ARG A 32 -1.50 14.68 -3.07
N TRP A 33 -1.56 14.20 -1.84
CA TRP A 33 -2.78 13.64 -1.27
C TRP A 33 -3.84 14.73 -1.13
N THR A 34 -5.06 14.44 -1.59
CA THR A 34 -6.24 15.29 -1.44
C THR A 34 -7.15 14.68 -0.39
N THR A 35 -7.45 15.42 0.68
CA THR A 35 -8.43 14.98 1.68
C THR A 35 -9.82 15.05 1.06
N LEU A 36 -10.56 13.94 1.12
CA LEU A 36 -11.97 13.93 0.76
C LEU A 36 -12.78 14.50 1.93
N SER A 37 -13.44 15.63 1.72
CA SER A 37 -14.36 16.23 2.69
C SER A 37 -15.81 15.90 2.33
N GLY A 38 -16.60 15.50 3.34
CA GLY A 38 -18.01 15.05 3.20
C GLY A 38 -18.71 14.95 4.55
N VAL A 39 -19.94 14.40 4.57
CA VAL A 39 -20.81 14.35 5.78
C VAL A 39 -20.15 13.64 6.97
N ASN A 40 -19.18 12.75 6.71
CA ASN A 40 -18.30 12.17 7.70
C ASN A 40 -16.85 12.47 7.29
N ASP A 41 -16.20 13.42 7.98
CA ASP A 41 -14.78 13.75 7.80
C ASP A 41 -13.91 12.63 8.41
N ASP A 42 -13.93 11.46 7.79
CA ASP A 42 -13.25 10.24 8.27
C ASP A 42 -11.73 10.26 7.99
N GLY A 43 -11.17 11.44 7.72
CA GLY A 43 -9.74 11.62 7.46
C GLY A 43 -9.21 10.88 6.21
N VAL A 44 -10.11 10.53 5.28
CA VAL A 44 -9.76 9.80 4.06
C VAL A 44 -9.01 10.72 3.10
N ARG A 45 -7.84 10.28 2.67
CA ARG A 45 -6.99 10.95 1.68
C ARG A 45 -6.95 10.13 0.41
N VAL A 46 -6.99 10.80 -0.74
CA VAL A 46 -6.94 10.18 -2.07
C VAL A 46 -5.84 10.80 -2.92
N THR A 47 -5.17 9.98 -3.73
CA THR A 47 -4.20 10.42 -4.74
C THR A 47 -4.37 9.62 -6.03
N THR A 48 -4.00 10.23 -7.14
CA THR A 48 -4.05 9.61 -8.46
C THR A 48 -2.64 9.63 -9.05
N HIS A 49 -2.13 8.45 -9.43
CA HIS A 49 -0.82 8.30 -10.04
C HIS A 49 -0.94 7.60 -11.40
N LYS A 50 -0.30 8.15 -12.43
CA LYS A 50 -0.22 7.51 -13.74
C LYS A 50 1.00 6.58 -13.76
N SER A 51 0.76 5.28 -13.75
CA SER A 51 1.79 4.24 -13.83
C SER A 51 2.27 4.08 -15.27
N ILE A 52 3.56 4.34 -15.49
CA ILE A 52 4.27 4.09 -16.75
C ILE A 52 5.57 3.27 -16.53
N ASP A 53 5.76 2.75 -15.31
CA ASP A 53 7.01 2.10 -14.92
C ASP A 53 7.18 0.73 -15.60
N PRO A 54 8.39 0.38 -16.06
CA PRO A 54 8.67 -0.93 -16.63
C PRO A 54 8.29 -2.07 -15.68
N GLY A 55 7.45 -2.99 -16.16
CA GLY A 55 6.97 -4.13 -15.38
C GLY A 55 5.67 -3.89 -14.60
N GLN A 56 5.06 -2.70 -14.71
CA GLN A 56 3.69 -2.44 -14.28
C GLN A 56 2.79 -2.23 -15.50
N PRO A 57 1.48 -2.54 -15.42
CA PRO A 57 0.53 -2.17 -16.46
C PRO A 57 0.49 -0.64 -16.62
N ASN A 58 0.51 -0.18 -17.87
CA ASN A 58 0.26 1.23 -18.17
C ASN A 58 -1.18 1.58 -17.76
N GLY A 59 -1.34 2.56 -16.88
CA GLY A 59 -2.66 2.89 -16.38
C GLY A 59 -2.68 4.00 -15.34
N VAL A 60 -3.89 4.31 -14.86
CA VAL A 60 -4.11 5.24 -13.76
C VAL A 60 -4.42 4.43 -12.51
N VAL A 61 -3.68 4.68 -11.44
CA VAL A 61 -3.87 4.07 -10.12
C VAL A 61 -4.48 5.12 -9.21
N LEU A 62 -5.67 4.82 -8.67
CA LEU A 62 -6.31 5.58 -7.61
C LEU A 62 -5.93 4.95 -6.27
N SER A 63 -5.33 5.72 -5.37
CA SER A 63 -4.96 5.26 -4.03
C SER A 63 -5.78 6.03 -2.99
N ALA A 64 -6.36 5.32 -2.02
CA ALA A 64 -7.08 5.88 -0.89
C ALA A 64 -6.43 5.40 0.42
N ALA A 65 -6.25 6.30 1.37
CA ALA A 65 -5.65 5.99 2.66
C ALA A 65 -6.35 6.77 3.78
N THR A 66 -6.64 6.09 4.89
CA THR A 66 -7.05 6.71 6.15
C THR A 66 -6.04 6.35 7.23
N SER A 67 -6.06 7.06 8.35
CA SER A 67 -5.17 6.81 9.49
C SER A 67 -6.00 6.79 10.75
N LEU A 68 -5.82 5.74 11.55
CA LEU A 68 -6.58 5.48 12.77
C LEU A 68 -5.60 5.40 13.94
N TRP A 69 -6.04 5.90 15.10
CA TRP A 69 -5.35 5.71 16.37
C TRP A 69 -5.96 4.53 17.10
N LEU A 70 -5.12 3.58 17.50
CA LEU A 70 -5.56 2.39 18.21
C LEU A 70 -4.78 2.23 19.52
N PRO A 71 -5.43 1.85 20.64
CA PRO A 71 -4.77 1.64 21.93
C PRO A 71 -4.10 0.25 22.01
N VAL A 72 -3.46 -0.20 20.93
CA VAL A 72 -2.77 -1.50 20.83
C VAL A 72 -1.44 -1.35 20.11
N SER A 73 -0.52 -2.28 20.33
CA SER A 73 0.81 -2.22 19.69
C SER A 73 0.72 -2.42 18.18
N ALA A 74 1.64 -1.78 17.43
CA ALA A 74 1.75 -1.98 15.99
C ALA A 74 1.99 -3.46 15.62
N GLN A 75 2.71 -4.22 16.45
CA GLN A 75 2.94 -5.64 16.23
C GLN A 75 1.65 -6.46 16.32
N THR A 76 0.75 -6.12 17.26
CA THR A 76 -0.56 -6.76 17.39
C THR A 76 -1.40 -6.51 16.13
N VAL A 77 -1.44 -5.26 15.66
CA VAL A 77 -2.16 -4.88 14.44
C VAL A 77 -1.57 -5.57 13.20
N PHE A 78 -0.25 -5.62 13.08
CA PHE A 78 0.43 -6.30 11.98
C PHE A 78 0.14 -7.81 11.98
N ASN A 79 0.18 -8.46 13.15
CA ASN A 79 -0.17 -9.86 13.28
C ASN A 79 -1.63 -10.13 12.89
N PHE A 80 -2.54 -9.23 13.28
CA PHE A 80 -3.95 -9.30 12.90
C PHE A 80 -4.13 -9.26 11.37
N PHE A 81 -3.46 -8.35 10.65
CA PHE A 81 -3.55 -8.25 9.19
C PHE A 81 -2.94 -9.43 8.44
N ARG A 82 -1.94 -10.10 9.03
CA ARG A 82 -1.25 -11.24 8.43
C ARG A 82 -2.00 -12.56 8.64
N ASP A 83 -2.78 -12.70 9.70
CA ASP A 83 -3.56 -13.89 9.96
C ASP A 83 -4.70 -14.02 8.94
N GLU A 84 -4.68 -15.08 8.15
CA GLU A 84 -5.70 -15.29 7.11
C GLU A 84 -7.08 -15.61 7.71
N ARG A 85 -7.10 -16.11 8.95
CA ARG A 85 -8.34 -16.46 9.67
C ARG A 85 -9.13 -15.24 10.14
N THR A 86 -8.50 -14.06 10.22
CA THR A 86 -9.17 -12.81 10.61
C THR A 86 -9.82 -12.11 9.42
N ARG A 87 -9.62 -12.61 8.19
CA ARG A 87 -10.26 -12.07 6.99
C ARG A 87 -11.74 -12.44 7.00
N ALA A 88 -12.58 -11.47 6.64
CA ALA A 88 -14.00 -11.72 6.40
C ALA A 88 -14.15 -12.80 5.32
N GLN A 89 -15.14 -13.69 5.50
CA GLN A 89 -15.52 -14.71 4.52
C GLN A 89 -16.25 -14.09 3.33
#